data_AF-A0A9D0YC30-F1
#
_entry.id   AF-A0A9D0YC30-F1
#
_cell.length_a   1.000
_cell.length_b   1.000
_cell.length_c   1.000
_cell.angle_alpha   90.00
_cell.angle_beta   90.00
_cell.angle_gamma   90.00
#
_symmetry.space_group_name_H-M   'P 1'
#
loop_
_entity.id
_entity.type
_entity.pdbx_description
1 polymer ?
#
loop_
_entity_poly.entity_id
_entity_poly.type
_entity_poly.pdbx_seq_one_letter_code
_entity_poly.pdbx_strand_id
1 'polypeptide(L)'
;AGGKGAAYYKATAHLASEIPESTPYQSTLQPGPASVDVAHAYREWLFHGPRFQTMRGFDGLDKRGALADIQPTSAASWLPNVQAEHDWLFDPGVIDSGPQMAIVWAHVMRDASALPSRFGRVRRFGTGPLGKCKMHFLLYPDQDDSTVKADVAFVDQQGHLRLFMEEMECSSSPALVRLGGGWKGEISV
;
A
#
# COMPACT_ATOMS: atom_id res chain seq x y z
N ALA A 1 -21.43 13.37 -16.37
CA ALA A 1 -21.71 11.97 -16.73
C ALA A 1 -20.73 11.55 -17.82
N GLY A 2 -19.83 10.60 -17.55
CA GLY A 2 -18.89 10.08 -18.55
C GLY A 2 -19.60 9.12 -19.50
N GLY A 3 -19.45 9.32 -20.81
CA GLY A 3 -20.06 8.47 -21.84
C GLY A 3 -19.54 7.03 -21.80
N LYS A 4 -20.36 6.09 -22.27
CA LYS A 4 -19.97 4.67 -22.45
C LYS A 4 -18.66 4.60 -23.25
N GLY A 5 -17.62 4.00 -22.65
CA GLY A 5 -16.32 3.76 -23.29
C GLY A 5 -15.17 4.67 -22.84
N ALA A 6 -15.40 5.65 -21.95
CA ALA A 6 -14.30 6.42 -21.38
C ALA A 6 -13.43 5.53 -20.46
N ALA A 7 -12.13 5.45 -20.74
CA ALA A 7 -11.18 4.84 -19.80
C ALA A 7 -11.06 5.76 -18.58
N TYR A 8 -11.51 5.28 -17.41
CA TYR A 8 -11.38 6.01 -16.14
C TYR A 8 -9.96 5.94 -15.58
N TYR A 9 -9.18 4.94 -16.00
CA TYR A 9 -7.78 4.75 -15.64
C TYR A 9 -6.98 4.27 -16.85
N LYS A 10 -5.70 4.64 -16.90
CA LYS A 10 -4.73 4.18 -17.91
C LYS A 10 -3.40 3.90 -17.23
N ALA A 11 -2.76 2.81 -17.63
CA ALA A 11 -1.40 2.46 -17.22
C ALA A 11 -0.61 1.92 -18.42
N THR A 12 0.72 1.88 -18.29
CA THR A 12 1.62 1.25 -19.26
C THR A 12 2.51 0.26 -18.51
N ALA A 13 2.49 -0.99 -18.96
CA ALA A 13 3.37 -2.02 -18.44
C ALA A 13 4.65 -2.06 -19.29
N HIS A 14 5.80 -1.93 -18.64
CA HIS A 14 7.11 -2.05 -19.28
C HIS A 14 7.64 -3.47 -19.07
N LEU A 15 7.75 -4.23 -20.16
CA LEU A 15 8.45 -5.51 -20.16
C LEU A 15 9.94 -5.26 -20.40
N ALA A 16 10.79 -5.84 -19.55
CA ALA A 16 12.23 -5.77 -19.66
C ALA A 16 12.80 -7.19 -19.61
N SER A 17 13.95 -7.41 -20.25
CA SER A 17 14.68 -8.68 -20.21
C SER A 17 15.28 -8.96 -18.83
N GLU A 18 15.54 -7.90 -18.06
CA GLU A 18 16.18 -7.96 -16.75
C GLU A 18 15.44 -7.05 -15.76
N ILE A 19 15.44 -7.47 -14.49
CA ILE A 19 14.87 -6.68 -13.40
C ILE A 19 16.01 -5.80 -12.86
N PRO A 20 15.77 -4.50 -12.60
CA PRO A 20 16.76 -3.65 -11.94
C PRO A 20 17.27 -4.28 -10.64
N GLU A 21 18.56 -4.16 -10.37
CA GLU A 21 19.15 -4.64 -9.14
C GLU A 21 18.56 -3.93 -7.92
N SER A 22 18.44 -4.68 -6.83
CA SER A 22 18.01 -4.15 -5.54
C SER A 22 19.18 -3.46 -4.84
N THR A 23 18.93 -2.28 -4.27
CA THR A 23 19.95 -1.47 -3.60
C THR A 23 19.55 -1.21 -2.15
N PRO A 24 20.51 -0.96 -1.24
CA PRO A 24 20.21 -0.53 0.12
C PRO A 24 19.30 0.70 0.12
N TYR A 25 18.21 0.62 0.88
CA TYR A 25 17.27 1.73 1.03
C TYR A 25 17.55 2.48 2.34
N GLN A 26 17.74 3.79 2.24
CA GLN A 26 17.90 4.67 3.40
C GLN A 26 16.73 5.62 3.46
N SER A 27 15.91 5.50 4.51
CA SER A 27 14.83 6.43 4.81
C SER A 27 15.19 7.28 6.01
N THR A 28 14.89 8.57 5.93
CA THR A 28 14.93 9.49 7.07
C THR A 28 13.64 9.47 7.89
N LEU A 29 12.65 8.66 7.49
CA LEU A 29 11.36 8.55 8.16
C LEU A 29 11.53 7.87 9.52
N GLN A 30 11.22 8.61 10.58
CA GLN A 30 11.23 8.14 11.97
C GLN A 30 9.95 8.61 12.66
N PRO A 31 8.80 7.99 12.34
CA PRO A 31 7.52 8.46 12.84
C PRO A 31 7.37 8.16 14.33
N GLY A 32 6.52 8.94 15.01
CA GLY A 32 6.12 8.62 16.38
C GLY A 32 5.34 7.30 16.47
N PRO A 33 5.15 6.75 17.68
CA PRO A 33 4.38 5.52 17.87
C PRO A 33 2.98 5.63 17.25
N ALA A 34 2.52 4.56 16.59
CA ALA A 34 1.17 4.53 16.03
C ALA A 34 0.14 4.53 17.16
N SER A 35 -0.90 5.36 17.03
CA SER A 35 -2.00 5.47 18.00
C SER A 35 -3.13 4.45 17.77
N VAL A 36 -2.95 3.53 16.82
CA VAL A 36 -3.94 2.56 16.38
C VAL A 36 -3.25 1.23 16.09
N ASP A 37 -3.92 0.12 16.35
CA ASP A 37 -3.46 -1.20 15.93
C ASP A 37 -4.02 -1.61 14.55
N VAL A 38 -3.33 -2.53 13.89
CA VAL A 38 -3.68 -2.97 12.54
C VAL A 38 -5.04 -3.67 12.46
N ALA A 39 -5.44 -4.40 13.50
CA ALA A 39 -6.71 -5.13 13.51
C ALA A 39 -7.91 -4.18 13.59
N HIS A 40 -7.80 -3.15 14.43
CA HIS A 40 -8.75 -2.04 14.49
C HIS A 40 -8.86 -1.32 13.15
N ALA A 41 -7.71 -0.97 12.54
CA ALA A 41 -7.71 -0.32 11.23
C ALA A 41 -8.44 -1.15 10.17
N TYR A 42 -8.20 -2.46 10.09
CA TYR A 42 -8.94 -3.33 9.16
C TYR A 42 -10.42 -3.49 9.49
N ARG A 43 -10.78 -3.46 10.77
CA ARG A 43 -12.15 -3.66 11.22
C ARG A 43 -13.02 -2.43 10.99
N GLU A 44 -12.50 -1.26 11.33
CA GLU A 44 -13.30 -0.04 11.41
C GLU A 44 -13.12 0.87 10.19
N TRP A 45 -11.92 0.95 9.62
CA TRP A 45 -11.58 1.98 8.63
C TRP A 45 -11.37 1.43 7.22
N LEU A 46 -10.86 0.21 7.12
CA LEU A 46 -10.68 -0.47 5.83
C LEU A 46 -11.89 -1.37 5.55
N PHE A 47 -12.05 -1.75 4.28
CA PHE A 47 -13.14 -2.59 3.79
C PHE A 47 -12.63 -3.89 3.14
N HIS A 48 -11.36 -4.22 3.38
CA HIS A 48 -10.62 -5.26 2.67
C HIS A 48 -10.79 -6.64 3.32
N GLY A 49 -11.08 -7.65 2.49
CA GLY A 49 -11.11 -9.06 2.89
C GLY A 49 -9.71 -9.68 3.02
N PRO A 50 -9.61 -10.95 3.45
CA PRO A 50 -8.36 -11.59 3.90
C PRO A 50 -7.24 -11.58 2.86
N ARG A 51 -7.57 -11.65 1.57
CA ARG A 51 -6.58 -11.57 0.49
C ARG A 51 -5.80 -10.25 0.49
N PHE A 52 -6.46 -9.16 0.86
CA PHE A 52 -5.89 -7.80 0.89
C PHE A 52 -5.45 -7.38 2.29
N GLN A 53 -5.55 -8.27 3.29
CA GLN A 53 -5.06 -8.02 4.65
C GLN A 53 -3.58 -8.36 4.74
N THR A 54 -2.72 -7.51 4.16
CA THR A 54 -1.26 -7.74 4.07
C THR A 54 -0.47 -7.00 5.15
N MET A 55 -0.98 -5.88 5.66
CA MET A 55 -0.39 -5.19 6.83
C MET A 55 -0.52 -6.07 8.09
N ARG A 56 0.57 -6.19 8.86
CA ARG A 56 0.66 -7.02 10.09
C ARG A 56 0.96 -6.22 11.36
N GLY A 57 1.37 -4.97 11.22
CA GLY A 57 1.68 -4.11 12.36
C GLY A 57 2.11 -2.73 11.90
N PHE A 58 1.99 -1.76 12.79
CA PHE A 58 2.45 -0.39 12.57
C PHE A 58 3.56 -0.09 13.56
N ASP A 59 4.78 0.14 13.07
CA ASP A 59 5.91 0.53 13.91
C ASP A 59 5.78 2.00 14.35
N GLY A 60 5.18 2.83 13.48
CA GLY A 60 4.92 4.23 13.78
C GLY A 60 4.11 4.91 12.69
N LEU A 61 3.42 6.00 13.06
CA LEU A 61 2.59 6.80 12.18
C LEU A 61 2.57 8.24 12.70
N ASP A 62 2.99 9.19 11.88
CA ASP A 62 2.91 10.63 12.19
C ASP A 62 2.65 11.49 10.94
N LYS A 63 2.67 12.81 11.08
CA LYS A 63 2.42 13.75 9.96
C LYS A 63 3.38 13.60 8.76
N ARG A 64 4.53 12.94 8.92
CA ARG A 64 5.54 12.71 7.87
C ARG A 64 5.32 11.40 7.14
N GLY A 65 4.63 10.44 7.75
CA GLY A 65 4.43 9.13 7.14
C GLY A 65 4.06 8.02 8.11
N ALA A 66 4.24 6.78 7.65
CA ALA A 66 4.06 5.59 8.45
C ALA A 66 5.10 4.52 8.14
N LEU A 67 5.36 3.67 9.13
CA LEU A 67 6.14 2.45 9.01
C LEU A 67 5.26 1.26 9.37
N ALA A 68 5.23 0.24 8.51
CA ALA A 68 4.39 -0.94 8.73
C ALA A 68 5.07 -2.24 8.31
N ASP A 69 4.73 -3.31 9.00
CA ASP A 69 5.06 -4.67 8.60
C ASP A 69 4.10 -5.18 7.53
N ILE A 70 4.66 -5.72 6.45
CA ILE A 70 3.90 -6.29 5.34
C ILE A 70 4.22 -7.77 5.20
N GLN A 71 3.16 -8.56 5.13
CA GLN A 71 3.17 -9.96 4.71
C GLN A 71 2.65 -10.05 3.27
N PRO A 72 3.53 -10.35 2.30
CA PRO A 72 3.11 -10.63 0.93
C PRO A 72 2.17 -11.82 0.82
N THR A 73 1.37 -11.80 -0.23
CA THR A 73 0.49 -12.86 -0.68
C THR A 73 1.21 -13.78 -1.66
N SER A 74 0.68 -14.98 -1.87
CA SER A 74 1.13 -15.87 -2.94
C SER A 74 0.11 -15.94 -4.07
N ALA A 75 0.57 -16.10 -5.31
CA ALA A 75 -0.34 -16.25 -6.45
C ALA A 75 -1.31 -17.44 -6.29
N ALA A 76 -0.81 -18.56 -5.76
CA ALA A 76 -1.59 -19.76 -5.47
C ALA A 76 -2.73 -19.53 -4.46
N SER A 77 -2.59 -18.55 -3.54
CA SER A 77 -3.65 -18.22 -2.57
C SER A 77 -4.83 -17.43 -3.18
N TRP A 78 -4.65 -16.87 -4.38
CA TRP A 78 -5.66 -16.04 -5.06
C TRP A 78 -6.23 -16.72 -6.31
N LEU A 79 -5.36 -17.35 -7.10
CA LEU A 79 -5.70 -17.90 -8.40
C LEU A 79 -5.82 -19.42 -8.32
N PRO A 80 -7.00 -20.00 -8.60
CA PRO A 80 -7.13 -21.44 -8.70
C PRO A 80 -6.22 -21.96 -9.82
N ASN A 81 -5.51 -23.06 -9.58
CA ASN A 81 -4.61 -23.76 -10.52
C ASN A 81 -3.24 -23.10 -10.78
N VAL A 82 -2.83 -22.11 -10.00
CA VAL A 82 -1.43 -21.66 -9.99
C VAL A 82 -0.64 -22.50 -9.00
N GLN A 83 0.45 -23.11 -9.46
CA GLN A 83 1.35 -23.89 -8.61
C GLN A 83 2.17 -22.96 -7.69
N ALA A 84 2.63 -23.46 -6.55
CA ALA A 84 3.28 -22.66 -5.51
C ALA A 84 4.63 -22.05 -5.93
N GLU A 85 5.29 -22.63 -6.92
CA GLU A 85 6.54 -22.14 -7.51
C GLU A 85 6.35 -20.90 -8.41
N HIS A 86 5.11 -20.61 -8.83
CA HIS A 86 4.77 -19.41 -9.56
C HIS A 86 4.26 -18.36 -8.59
N ASP A 87 4.95 -17.22 -8.58
CA ASP A 87 4.60 -16.13 -7.68
C ASP A 87 4.47 -14.80 -8.43
N TRP A 88 3.97 -13.79 -7.72
CA TRP A 88 3.70 -12.48 -8.28
C TRP A 88 4.97 -11.76 -8.73
N LEU A 89 4.94 -11.20 -9.95
CA LEU A 89 5.90 -10.16 -10.33
C LEU A 89 5.66 -8.88 -9.52
N PHE A 90 4.39 -8.57 -9.32
CA PHE A 90 3.84 -7.45 -8.58
C PHE A 90 2.70 -8.00 -7.73
N ASP A 91 2.92 -8.13 -6.43
CA ASP A 91 1.91 -8.67 -5.53
C ASP A 91 0.76 -7.67 -5.37
N PRO A 92 -0.48 -8.02 -5.79
CA PRO A 92 -1.61 -7.10 -5.74
C PRO A 92 -1.98 -6.68 -4.31
N GLY A 93 -1.83 -7.57 -3.32
CA GLY A 93 -2.12 -7.24 -1.93
C GLY A 93 -1.06 -6.31 -1.32
N VAL A 94 0.18 -6.40 -1.77
CA VAL A 94 1.25 -5.48 -1.35
C VAL A 94 1.08 -4.12 -2.01
N ILE A 95 0.80 -4.08 -3.33
CA ILE A 95 0.54 -2.82 -4.02
C ILE A 95 -0.61 -2.07 -3.36
N ASP A 96 -1.71 -2.76 -3.06
CA ASP A 96 -2.88 -2.14 -2.45
C ASP A 96 -2.64 -1.68 -1.00
N SER A 97 -1.65 -2.25 -0.29
CA SER A 97 -1.32 -1.82 1.07
C SER A 97 -0.85 -0.35 1.17
N GLY A 98 -0.28 0.22 0.10
CA GLY A 98 0.07 1.65 0.04
C GLY A 98 -1.17 2.55 0.11
N PRO A 99 -2.14 2.42 -0.81
CA PRO A 99 -3.43 3.09 -0.71
C PRO A 99 -4.19 2.81 0.59
N GLN A 100 -4.14 1.58 1.12
CA GLN A 100 -4.73 1.27 2.42
C GLN A 100 -4.07 2.07 3.54
N MET A 101 -2.75 2.26 3.52
CA MET A 101 -2.07 3.12 4.49
C MET A 101 -2.46 4.58 4.35
N ALA A 102 -2.76 5.09 3.15
CA ALA A 102 -3.32 6.42 3.00
C ALA A 102 -4.68 6.58 3.71
N ILE A 103 -5.53 5.53 3.68
CA ILE A 103 -6.77 5.50 4.45
C ILE A 103 -6.45 5.58 5.94
N VAL A 104 -5.61 4.68 6.45
CA VAL A 104 -5.25 4.63 7.88
C VAL A 104 -4.66 5.95 8.36
N TRP A 105 -3.72 6.51 7.60
CA TRP A 105 -3.10 7.79 7.92
C TRP A 105 -4.10 8.94 7.94
N ALA A 106 -5.00 9.02 6.95
CA ALA A 106 -6.03 10.06 6.90
C ALA A 106 -7.01 9.98 8.07
N HIS A 107 -7.34 8.76 8.53
CA HIS A 107 -8.18 8.57 9.71
C HIS A 107 -7.50 9.10 10.97
N VAL A 108 -6.22 8.77 11.17
CA VAL A 108 -5.47 9.20 12.36
C VAL A 108 -5.19 10.70 12.36
N MET A 109 -4.89 11.29 11.19
CA MET A 109 -4.38 12.67 11.11
C MET A 109 -5.41 13.73 10.79
N ARG A 110 -6.53 13.35 10.15
CA ARG A 110 -7.47 14.30 9.53
C ARG A 110 -8.94 13.99 9.78
N ASP A 111 -9.28 12.97 10.58
CA ASP A 111 -10.65 12.47 10.75
C ASP A 111 -11.36 12.23 9.39
N ALA A 112 -10.57 11.78 8.42
CA ALA A 112 -10.97 11.60 7.03
C ALA A 112 -10.59 10.22 6.52
N SER A 113 -11.05 9.88 5.32
CA SER A 113 -10.55 8.72 4.58
C SER A 113 -9.96 9.17 3.24
N ALA A 114 -9.36 8.25 2.51
CA ALA A 114 -8.69 8.53 1.24
C ALA A 114 -9.02 7.45 0.20
N LEU A 115 -9.10 7.82 -1.08
CA LEU A 115 -9.23 6.87 -2.18
C LEU A 115 -8.14 7.12 -3.22
N PRO A 116 -7.44 6.08 -3.70
CA PRO A 116 -6.39 6.24 -4.69
C PRO A 116 -6.96 6.79 -6.00
N SER A 117 -6.32 7.83 -6.53
CA SER A 117 -6.67 8.47 -7.80
C SER A 117 -5.57 8.28 -8.85
N ARG A 118 -4.29 8.18 -8.44
CA ARG A 118 -3.16 8.05 -9.37
C ARG A 118 -1.95 7.39 -8.70
N PHE A 119 -1.15 6.72 -9.53
CA PHE A 119 0.26 6.43 -9.26
C PHE A 119 1.10 7.05 -10.37
N GLY A 120 2.26 7.62 -10.03
CA GLY A 120 3.23 8.03 -11.04
C GLY A 120 3.93 6.82 -11.66
N ARG A 121 4.49 5.97 -10.81
CA ARG A 121 5.22 4.77 -11.24
C ARG A 121 5.24 3.71 -10.15
N VAL A 122 5.19 2.43 -10.54
CA VAL A 122 5.47 1.31 -9.62
C VAL A 122 6.60 0.49 -10.22
N ARG A 123 7.72 0.34 -9.49
CA ARG A 123 8.91 -0.38 -9.93
C ARG A 123 9.25 -1.48 -8.95
N ARG A 124 9.67 -2.63 -9.48
CA ARG A 124 10.24 -3.72 -8.70
C ARG A 124 11.75 -3.84 -8.91
N PHE A 125 12.42 -4.37 -7.91
CA PHE A 125 13.87 -4.53 -7.86
C PHE A 125 14.25 -5.90 -7.30
N GLY A 126 15.37 -6.43 -7.78
CA GLY A 126 15.88 -7.74 -7.39
C GLY A 126 15.06 -8.90 -7.98
N THR A 127 15.66 -10.10 -7.91
CA THR A 127 15.05 -11.34 -8.41
C THR A 127 14.21 -12.04 -7.35
N GLY A 128 13.31 -12.93 -7.78
CA GLY A 128 12.47 -13.74 -6.91
C GLY A 128 11.27 -13.00 -6.33
N PRO A 129 10.42 -13.71 -5.56
CA PRO A 129 9.23 -13.13 -4.95
C PRO A 129 9.59 -12.11 -3.87
N LEU A 130 8.61 -11.28 -3.51
CA LEU A 130 8.73 -10.40 -2.36
C LEU A 130 8.52 -11.24 -1.10
N GLY A 131 9.50 -11.24 -0.19
CA GLY A 131 9.34 -11.80 1.16
C GLY A 131 8.74 -10.77 2.11
N LYS A 132 8.55 -11.16 3.39
CA LYS A 132 8.18 -10.21 4.45
C LYS A 132 9.04 -8.95 4.37
N CYS A 133 8.41 -7.80 4.42
CA CYS A 133 9.08 -6.52 4.19
C CYS A 133 8.50 -5.43 5.09
N LYS A 134 9.26 -4.34 5.24
CA LYS A 134 8.81 -3.09 5.84
C LYS A 134 8.30 -2.17 4.75
N MET A 135 7.10 -1.63 4.93
CA MET A 135 6.62 -0.51 4.14
C MET A 135 7.04 0.80 4.80
N HIS A 136 7.71 1.64 4.03
CA HIS A 136 7.94 3.05 4.34
C HIS A 136 6.98 3.88 3.51
N PHE A 137 6.00 4.49 4.17
CA PHE A 137 5.01 5.39 3.56
C PHE A 137 5.44 6.83 3.83
N LEU A 138 6.00 7.53 2.83
CA LEU A 138 6.57 8.86 2.97
C LEU A 138 5.64 9.89 2.36
N LEU A 139 5.07 10.78 3.17
CA LEU A 139 4.25 11.87 2.66
C LEU A 139 5.10 12.97 2.05
N TYR A 140 4.61 13.55 0.97
CA TYR A 140 5.12 14.81 0.45
C TYR A 140 4.82 15.93 1.46
N PRO A 141 5.68 16.94 1.62
CA PRO A 141 5.37 18.10 2.46
C PRO A 141 4.27 18.97 1.84
N ASP A 142 3.67 19.84 2.65
CA ASP A 142 2.82 20.97 2.23
C ASP A 142 1.67 20.63 1.26
N GLN A 143 0.99 19.51 1.52
CA GLN A 143 -0.18 19.09 0.77
C GLN A 143 -1.44 19.77 1.28
N ASP A 144 -2.42 19.97 0.39
CA ASP A 144 -3.78 20.32 0.82
C ASP A 144 -4.46 19.17 1.58
N ASP A 145 -5.47 19.52 2.37
CA ASP A 145 -6.23 18.55 3.17
C ASP A 145 -7.09 17.60 2.31
N SER A 146 -7.37 17.98 1.06
CA SER A 146 -8.17 17.19 0.14
C SER A 146 -7.39 16.09 -0.58
N THR A 147 -6.09 15.97 -0.31
CA THR A 147 -5.21 15.02 -0.99
C THR A 147 -4.23 14.35 -0.02
N VAL A 148 -3.94 13.08 -0.24
CA VAL A 148 -2.80 12.36 0.37
C VAL A 148 -1.85 11.95 -0.74
N LYS A 149 -0.65 12.53 -0.74
CA LYS A 149 0.43 12.26 -1.70
C LYS A 149 1.59 11.58 -1.00
N ALA A 150 2.06 10.46 -1.52
CA ALA A 150 3.14 9.74 -0.90
C ALA A 150 3.99 8.97 -1.92
N ASP A 151 5.24 8.76 -1.54
CA ASP A 151 6.04 7.68 -2.08
C ASP A 151 6.01 6.50 -1.10
N VAL A 152 5.94 5.28 -1.62
CA VAL A 152 5.86 4.07 -0.80
C VAL A 152 6.95 3.10 -1.20
N ALA A 153 7.89 2.85 -0.28
CA ALA A 153 8.96 1.89 -0.46
C ALA A 153 8.69 0.61 0.34
N PHE A 154 8.90 -0.54 -0.28
CA PHE A 154 8.86 -1.85 0.36
C PHE A 154 10.27 -2.41 0.41
N VAL A 155 10.75 -2.61 1.63
CA VAL A 155 12.15 -2.90 1.96
C VAL A 155 12.23 -4.27 2.61
N ASP A 156 13.04 -5.15 2.07
CA ASP A 156 13.19 -6.49 2.64
C ASP A 156 13.91 -6.48 4.00
N GLN A 157 14.02 -7.65 4.61
CA GLN A 157 14.67 -7.83 5.91
C GLN A 157 16.17 -7.52 5.89
N GLN A 158 16.79 -7.44 4.71
CA GLN A 158 18.19 -7.06 4.53
C GLN A 158 18.35 -5.54 4.34
N GLY A 159 17.26 -4.77 4.35
CA GLY A 159 17.29 -3.33 4.17
C GLY A 159 17.38 -2.91 2.70
N HIS A 160 17.07 -3.80 1.75
CA HIS A 160 17.15 -3.50 0.34
C HIS A 160 15.76 -3.18 -0.25
N LEU A 161 15.71 -2.20 -1.16
CA LEU A 161 14.48 -1.80 -1.83
C LEU A 161 14.02 -2.89 -2.80
N ARG A 162 12.79 -3.37 -2.65
CA ARG A 162 12.23 -4.43 -3.52
C ARG A 162 11.06 -3.96 -4.37
N LEU A 163 10.26 -3.02 -3.87
CA LEU A 163 9.19 -2.36 -4.63
C LEU A 163 9.15 -0.88 -4.25
N PHE A 164 8.97 -0.01 -5.24
CA PHE A 164 8.81 1.41 -5.02
C PHE A 164 7.63 1.94 -5.82
N MET A 165 6.69 2.57 -5.12
CA MET A 165 5.54 3.26 -5.67
C MET A 165 5.79 4.77 -5.53
N GLU A 166 5.91 5.45 -6.64
CA GLU A 166 6.23 6.87 -6.74
C GLU A 166 4.98 7.66 -7.07
N GLU A 167 4.87 8.84 -6.46
CA GLU A 167 3.82 9.82 -6.69
C GLU A 167 2.41 9.20 -6.57
N MET A 168 2.19 8.39 -5.53
CA MET A 168 0.85 7.95 -5.19
C MET A 168 0.05 9.18 -4.77
N GLU A 169 -1.16 9.30 -5.32
CA GLU A 169 -2.11 10.33 -4.96
C GLU A 169 -3.44 9.69 -4.61
N CYS A 170 -4.03 10.16 -3.51
CA CYS A 170 -5.36 9.81 -3.08
C CYS A 170 -6.17 11.07 -2.83
N SER A 171 -7.42 11.11 -3.28
CA SER A 171 -8.37 12.14 -2.86
C SER A 171 -8.85 11.83 -1.44
N SER A 172 -8.91 12.84 -0.57
CA SER A 172 -9.26 12.71 0.84
C SER A 172 -10.40 13.64 1.22
N SER A 173 -11.33 13.14 2.03
CA SER A 173 -12.38 13.97 2.64
C SER A 173 -13.06 13.22 3.79
N PRO A 174 -13.71 13.94 4.73
CA PRO A 174 -14.51 13.33 5.78
C PRO A 174 -15.65 12.47 5.25
N ALA A 175 -16.23 12.84 4.11
CA ALA A 175 -17.33 12.08 3.52
C ALA A 175 -16.94 10.63 3.19
N LEU A 176 -15.67 10.38 2.83
CA LEU A 176 -15.18 9.05 2.45
C LEU A 176 -15.11 8.06 3.62
N VAL A 177 -15.15 8.53 4.87
CA VAL A 177 -15.15 7.69 6.09
C VAL A 177 -16.24 6.61 6.04
N ARG A 178 -17.39 6.90 5.41
CA ARG A 178 -18.51 5.97 5.25
C ARG A 178 -18.18 4.67 4.49
N LEU A 179 -17.04 4.62 3.82
CA LEU A 179 -16.61 3.46 3.03
C LEU A 179 -15.90 2.39 3.87
N GLY A 180 -15.45 2.73 5.08
CA GLY A 180 -14.78 1.81 5.99
C GLY A 180 -15.69 0.74 6.58
N GLY A 181 -15.09 -0.28 7.20
CA GLY A 181 -15.78 -1.32 7.95
C GLY A 181 -16.65 -2.26 7.10
N GLY A 182 -16.39 -2.33 5.80
CA GLY A 182 -17.17 -3.13 4.86
C GLY A 182 -17.00 -4.65 5.01
N TRP A 183 -15.84 -5.12 5.47
CA TRP A 183 -15.58 -6.55 5.63
C TRP A 183 -16.11 -7.08 6.96
N LYS A 184 -17.04 -8.03 6.92
CA LYS A 184 -17.67 -8.61 8.12
C LYS A 184 -17.07 -9.95 8.57
N GLY A 185 -16.19 -10.55 7.77
CA GLY A 185 -15.48 -11.79 8.12
C GLY A 185 -14.37 -11.56 9.14
N GLU A 186 -13.56 -12.60 9.37
CA GLU A 186 -12.39 -12.54 10.25
C GLU A 186 -11.34 -11.53 9.75
N ILE A 187 -10.64 -10.88 10.69
CA ILE A 187 -9.41 -10.14 10.43
C ILE A 187 -8.25 -11.09 10.72
N SER A 188 -7.47 -11.40 9.69
CA SER A 188 -6.33 -12.30 9.72
C SER A 188 -5.05 -11.47 9.67
N VAL A 189 -4.68 -10.82 10.79
CA VAL A 189 -3.47 -10.00 10.93
C VAL A 189 -2.68 -10.31 12.19
#